data_AF-A0A0F7CNX8-F1
#
_entry.id   AF-A0A0F7CNX8-F1
#
_cell.length_a   1.000
_cell.length_b   1.000
_cell.length_c   1.000
_cell.angle_alpha   90.00
_cell.angle_beta   90.00
_cell.angle_gamma   90.00
#
_symmetry.space_group_name_H-M   'P 1'
#
loop_
_entity.id
_entity.type
_entity.pdbx_description
1 polymer ?
#
loop_
_entity_poly.entity_id
_entity_poly.type
_entity_poly.pdbx_seq_one_letter_code
_entity_poly.pdbx_strand_id
1 'polypeptide(L)'
;MLIPAALGGAAVLSAGAAWFVGTGSSDGAIVVLRSLTALAAAAAVSAALLLRRWDLEAGRKVARERAAKAGISWQIEEKQAELEESQELVSTLEAKVRAKRIELGRLRSEHADLLRRYANAETERAKALEGRRQLALEAAEPAKALPSRATDHRTSGGAPSQLTYLQAYEALGKLSRNGARQEENRQQENREQERRREPREAGAAESPGTADAAPARPAPPVAVPPQGAPPGAGRESTEPAGGFDFFGKPRTAKR
;
A
#
# COMPACT_ATOMS: atom_id res chain seq x y z
N MET A 1 44.57 26.19 32.37
CA MET A 1 44.26 26.72 33.72
C MET A 1 45.50 27.24 34.50
N LEU A 2 46.64 27.55 33.86
CA LEU A 2 47.84 28.06 34.58
C LEU A 2 48.01 29.60 34.55
N ILE A 3 47.38 30.28 33.60
CA ILE A 3 47.66 31.71 33.30
C ILE A 3 47.38 32.65 34.50
N PRO A 4 46.28 32.52 35.26
CA PRO A 4 46.01 33.44 36.39
C PRO A 4 46.98 33.28 37.56
N ALA A 5 47.43 32.05 37.84
CA ALA A 5 48.39 31.77 38.92
C ALA A 5 49.78 32.35 38.58
N ALA A 6 50.19 32.30 37.32
CA ALA A 6 51.44 32.92 36.86
C ALA A 6 51.43 34.45 37.01
N LEU A 7 50.30 35.11 36.71
CA LEU A 7 50.14 36.56 36.92
C LEU A 7 50.18 36.96 38.40
N GLY A 8 49.55 36.18 39.29
CA GLY A 8 49.66 36.39 40.73
C GLY A 8 51.11 36.23 41.25
N GLY A 9 51.81 35.20 40.78
CA GLY A 9 53.23 34.99 41.11
C GLY A 9 54.13 36.12 40.60
N ALA A 10 53.89 36.62 39.38
CA ALA A 10 54.64 37.74 38.80
C ALA A 10 54.46 39.05 39.59
N ALA A 11 53.26 39.31 40.13
CA ALA A 11 53.01 40.47 41.00
C ALA A 11 53.75 40.37 42.35
N VAL A 12 53.79 39.19 42.96
CA VAL A 12 54.57 38.95 44.19
C VAL A 12 56.08 39.08 43.93
N LEU A 13 56.56 38.57 42.78
CA LEU A 13 57.95 38.71 42.35
C LEU A 13 58.33 40.18 42.09
N SER A 14 57.47 40.99 41.47
CA SER A 14 57.75 42.41 41.22
C SER A 14 57.75 43.23 42.53
N ALA A 15 56.88 42.90 43.48
CA ALA A 15 56.91 43.47 44.83
C ALA A 15 58.19 43.09 45.61
N GLY A 16 58.68 41.86 45.46
CA GLY A 16 59.97 41.42 46.00
C GLY A 16 61.17 42.14 45.37
N ALA A 17 61.15 42.34 44.05
CA ALA A 17 62.18 43.10 43.34
C ALA A 17 62.24 44.58 43.79
N ALA A 18 61.07 45.20 44.03
CA ALA A 18 60.97 46.58 44.54
C ALA A 18 61.49 46.75 45.99
N TRP A 19 61.66 45.66 46.74
CA TRP A 19 62.36 45.65 48.02
C TRP A 19 63.88 45.64 47.87
N PHE A 20 64.42 45.02 46.83
CA PHE A 20 65.87 44.84 46.64
C PHE A 20 66.58 46.04 45.99
N VAL A 21 65.87 46.87 45.21
CA VAL A 21 66.44 48.02 44.48
C VAL A 21 66.49 49.31 45.33
N GLY A 22 65.80 49.35 46.47
CA GLY A 22 65.60 50.55 47.29
C GLY A 22 66.61 50.76 48.42
N THR A 23 67.92 50.78 48.13
CA THR A 23 69.01 50.98 49.12
C THR A 23 69.73 52.33 49.00
N GLY A 24 69.16 53.32 48.29
CA GLY A 24 69.78 54.64 48.10
C GLY A 24 68.81 55.83 47.98
N SER A 25 68.77 56.65 49.03
CA SER A 25 68.45 58.10 49.05
C SER A 25 67.23 58.64 48.28
N SER A 26 66.07 58.73 48.95
CA SER A 26 65.10 59.86 48.94
C SER A 26 63.69 59.40 49.39
N ASP A 27 63.34 59.62 50.66
CA ASP A 27 62.20 58.93 51.30
C ASP A 27 60.81 59.21 50.69
N GLY A 28 60.60 60.36 50.05
CA GLY A 28 59.27 60.74 49.54
C GLY A 28 58.81 59.97 48.30
N ALA A 29 59.65 59.93 47.25
CA ALA A 29 59.26 59.36 45.94
C ALA A 29 59.07 57.83 46.00
N ILE A 30 59.86 57.16 46.85
CA ILE A 30 59.84 55.71 47.01
C ILE A 30 58.51 55.24 47.64
N VAL A 31 57.94 56.00 48.56
CA VAL A 31 56.63 55.70 49.18
C VAL A 31 55.50 55.78 48.15
N VAL A 32 55.51 56.80 47.28
CA VAL A 32 54.52 56.94 46.19
C VAL A 32 54.61 55.78 45.20
N LEU A 33 55.82 55.39 44.79
CA LEU A 33 56.00 54.26 43.87
C LEU A 33 55.54 52.93 44.48
N ARG A 34 55.79 52.71 45.79
CA ARG A 34 55.33 51.52 46.52
C ARG A 34 53.82 51.47 46.72
N SER A 35 53.16 52.61 46.95
CA SER A 35 51.69 52.65 47.05
C SER A 35 51.03 52.36 45.70
N LEU A 36 51.60 52.85 44.60
CA LEU A 36 51.12 52.58 43.24
C LEU A 36 51.25 51.09 42.86
N THR A 37 52.39 50.45 43.16
CA THR A 37 52.58 49.02 42.86
C THR A 37 51.70 48.12 43.75
N ALA A 38 51.49 48.49 45.02
CA ALA A 38 50.54 47.81 45.89
C ALA A 38 49.09 47.92 45.36
N LEU A 39 48.68 49.10 44.88
CA LEU A 39 47.37 49.31 44.26
C LEU A 39 47.21 48.46 42.97
N ALA A 40 48.24 48.43 42.12
CA ALA A 40 48.24 47.64 40.90
C ALA A 40 48.18 46.13 41.17
N ALA A 41 48.90 45.65 42.19
CA ALA A 41 48.84 44.25 42.63
C ALA A 41 47.45 43.89 43.18
N ALA A 42 46.84 44.76 44.01
CA ALA A 42 45.49 44.58 44.51
C ALA A 42 44.44 44.54 43.38
N ALA A 43 44.58 45.41 42.38
CA ALA A 43 43.73 45.40 41.18
C ALA A 43 43.90 44.13 40.34
N ALA A 44 45.13 43.65 40.15
CA ALA A 44 45.38 42.39 39.44
C ALA A 44 44.79 41.18 40.16
N VAL A 45 44.91 41.10 41.49
CA VAL A 45 44.29 40.05 42.30
C VAL A 45 42.77 40.12 42.24
N SER A 46 42.16 41.31 42.33
CA SER A 46 40.69 41.45 42.25
C SER A 46 40.15 41.05 40.88
N ALA A 47 40.83 41.42 39.79
CA ALA A 47 40.49 40.99 38.44
C ALA A 47 40.62 39.47 38.25
N ALA A 48 41.69 38.86 38.78
CA ALA A 48 41.88 37.41 38.74
C ALA A 48 40.80 36.64 39.52
N LEU A 49 40.40 37.14 40.70
CA LEU A 49 39.31 36.57 41.49
C LEU A 49 37.95 36.72 40.79
N LEU A 50 37.70 37.86 40.15
CA LEU A 50 36.46 38.08 39.40
C LEU A 50 36.39 37.12 38.21
N LEU A 51 37.44 37.02 37.39
CA LEU A 51 37.49 36.08 36.27
C LEU A 51 37.32 34.62 36.75
N ARG A 52 37.95 34.25 37.87
CA ARG A 52 37.80 32.92 38.48
C ARG A 52 36.37 32.65 38.95
N ARG A 53 35.63 33.65 39.42
CA ARG A 53 34.21 33.50 39.78
C ARG A 53 33.34 33.28 38.54
N TRP A 54 33.60 34.02 37.46
CA TRP A 54 32.90 33.88 36.19
C TRP A 54 33.13 32.51 35.54
N ASP A 55 34.37 31.99 35.57
CA ASP A 55 34.69 30.61 35.12
C ASP A 55 33.82 29.55 35.84
N LEU A 56 33.70 29.66 37.16
CA LEU A 56 32.94 28.73 37.99
C LEU A 56 31.43 28.86 37.76
N GLU A 57 30.91 30.08 37.59
CA GLU A 57 29.50 30.34 37.29
C GLU A 57 29.12 29.83 35.88
N ALA A 58 29.98 30.02 34.88
CA ALA A 58 29.81 29.49 33.54
C ALA A 58 29.80 27.95 33.53
N GLY A 59 30.76 27.31 34.21
CA GLY A 59 30.79 25.86 34.38
C GLY A 59 29.52 25.31 35.04
N ARG A 60 29.05 25.97 36.11
CA ARG A 60 27.78 25.63 36.79
C ARG A 60 26.55 25.84 35.91
N LYS A 61 26.57 26.81 34.98
CA LYS A 61 25.46 27.02 34.03
C LYS A 61 25.42 25.88 32.99
N VAL A 62 26.55 25.57 32.36
CA VAL A 62 26.65 24.49 31.37
C VAL A 62 26.33 23.12 31.99
N ALA A 63 26.75 22.87 33.24
CA ALA A 63 26.39 21.65 33.97
C ALA A 63 24.87 21.53 34.18
N ARG A 64 24.20 22.62 34.60
CA ARG A 64 22.74 22.67 34.75
C ARG A 64 22.01 22.47 33.42
N GLU A 65 22.47 23.11 32.34
CA GLU A 65 21.89 22.94 31.00
C GLU A 65 22.06 21.51 30.47
N ARG A 66 23.20 20.85 30.72
CA ARG A 66 23.40 19.44 30.36
C ARG A 66 22.50 18.51 31.18
N ALA A 67 22.38 18.74 32.49
CA ALA A 67 21.46 17.97 33.33
C ALA A 67 20.00 18.15 32.90
N ALA A 68 19.58 19.37 32.56
CA ALA A 68 18.25 19.65 32.03
C ALA A 68 18.02 18.96 30.67
N LYS A 69 19.00 19.01 29.75
CA LYS A 69 18.93 18.31 28.46
C LYS A 69 18.82 16.79 28.61
N ALA A 70 19.57 16.19 29.54
CA ALA A 70 19.49 14.76 29.83
C ALA A 70 18.12 14.35 30.43
N GLY A 71 17.53 15.20 31.29
CA GLY A 71 16.15 15.00 31.76
C GLY A 71 15.13 15.09 30.61
N ILE A 72 15.31 16.04 29.69
CA ILE A 72 14.42 16.20 28.52
C ILE A 72 14.57 15.03 27.53
N SER A 73 15.77 14.53 27.25
CA SER A 73 15.93 13.38 26.34
C SER A 73 15.22 12.13 26.88
N TRP A 74 15.33 11.85 28.18
CA TRP A 74 14.60 10.75 28.81
C TRP A 74 13.07 10.91 28.72
N GLN A 75 12.56 12.13 28.90
CA GLN A 75 11.12 12.41 28.70
C GLN A 75 10.69 12.25 27.24
N ILE A 76 11.54 12.60 26.27
CA ILE A 76 11.26 12.40 24.85
C ILE A 76 11.28 10.90 24.49
N GLU A 77 12.21 10.13 25.03
CA GLU A 77 12.28 8.67 24.86
C GLU A 77 11.01 8.00 25.39
N GLU A 78 10.52 8.39 26.58
CA GLU A 78 9.26 7.88 27.14
C GLU A 78 8.05 8.26 26.25
N LYS A 79 7.97 9.51 25.80
CA LYS A 79 6.87 9.94 24.91
C LYS A 79 6.95 9.34 23.51
N GLN A 80 8.14 8.98 23.04
CA GLN A 80 8.32 8.23 21.80
C GLN A 80 7.80 6.80 21.96
N ALA A 81 8.09 6.14 23.08
CA ALA A 81 7.55 4.81 23.39
C ALA A 81 6.01 4.81 23.52
N GLU A 82 5.42 5.79 24.21
CA GLU A 82 3.95 5.97 24.28
C GLU A 82 3.33 6.16 22.88
N LEU A 83 3.99 6.91 22.00
CA LEU A 83 3.52 7.11 20.62
C LEU A 83 3.62 5.82 19.79
N GLU A 84 4.71 5.07 19.93
CA GLU A 84 4.90 3.79 19.23
C GLU A 84 3.85 2.75 19.64
N GLU A 85 3.57 2.58 20.94
CA GLU A 85 2.49 1.72 21.43
C GLU A 85 1.12 2.15 20.86
N SER A 86 0.84 3.45 20.85
CA SER A 86 -0.41 3.98 20.29
C SER A 86 -0.57 3.69 18.78
N GLN A 87 0.53 3.79 18.01
CA GLN A 87 0.54 3.51 16.58
C GLN A 87 0.39 2.01 16.29
N GLU A 88 1.02 1.15 17.09
CA GLU A 88 0.82 -0.29 17.02
C GLU A 88 -0.65 -0.64 17.23
N LEU A 89 -1.29 -0.13 18.30
CA LEU A 89 -2.71 -0.36 18.58
C LEU A 89 -3.60 0.08 17.41
N VAL A 90 -3.40 1.28 16.86
CA VAL A 90 -4.14 1.78 15.68
C VAL A 90 -3.94 0.83 14.49
N SER A 91 -2.69 0.44 14.19
CA SER A 91 -2.39 -0.45 13.05
C SER A 91 -3.07 -1.82 13.17
N THR A 92 -3.18 -2.39 14.38
CA THR A 92 -3.89 -3.67 14.59
C THR A 92 -5.39 -3.53 14.39
N LEU A 93 -5.98 -2.39 14.79
CA LEU A 93 -7.41 -2.11 14.58
C LEU A 93 -7.71 -1.88 13.10
N GLU A 94 -6.86 -1.14 12.38
CA GLU A 94 -6.97 -0.99 10.93
C GLU A 94 -6.83 -2.31 10.17
N ALA A 95 -5.92 -3.19 10.59
CA ALA A 95 -5.80 -4.53 10.04
C ALA A 95 -7.09 -5.36 10.26
N LYS A 96 -7.66 -5.33 11.47
CA LYS A 96 -8.94 -5.99 11.78
C LYS A 96 -10.09 -5.43 10.95
N VAL A 97 -10.19 -4.10 10.80
CA VAL A 97 -11.22 -3.45 9.96
C VAL A 97 -11.06 -3.82 8.49
N ARG A 98 -9.84 -3.84 7.96
CA ARG A 98 -9.56 -4.30 6.59
C ARG A 98 -9.95 -5.76 6.40
N ALA A 99 -9.59 -6.64 7.32
CA ALA A 99 -10.00 -8.05 7.29
C ALA A 99 -11.54 -8.20 7.28
N LYS A 100 -12.27 -7.48 8.15
CA LYS A 100 -13.75 -7.53 8.16
C LYS A 100 -14.39 -6.96 6.90
N ARG A 101 -13.80 -5.95 6.25
CA ARG A 101 -14.26 -5.46 4.94
C ARG A 101 -14.11 -6.54 3.85
N ILE A 102 -13.00 -7.28 3.85
CA ILE A 102 -12.77 -8.41 2.92
C ILE A 102 -13.73 -9.56 3.20
N GLU A 103 -13.92 -9.95 4.46
CA GLU A 103 -14.90 -10.98 4.87
C GLU A 103 -16.33 -10.64 4.42
N LEU A 104 -16.77 -9.39 4.61
CA LEU A 104 -18.09 -8.92 4.15
C LEU A 104 -18.21 -8.92 2.62
N GLY A 105 -17.14 -8.62 1.89
CA GLY A 105 -17.09 -8.78 0.43
C GLY A 105 -17.29 -10.25 0.02
N ARG A 106 -16.53 -11.15 0.66
CA ARG A 106 -16.57 -12.60 0.44
C ARG A 106 -17.97 -13.18 0.68
N LEU A 107 -18.60 -12.84 1.81
CA LEU A 107 -19.96 -13.28 2.15
C LEU A 107 -21.01 -12.76 1.16
N ARG A 108 -20.88 -11.53 0.66
CA ARG A 108 -21.78 -10.97 -0.37
C ARG A 108 -21.64 -11.70 -1.71
N SER A 109 -20.41 -12.04 -2.13
CA SER A 109 -20.21 -12.87 -3.33
C SER A 109 -20.75 -14.29 -3.17
N GLU A 110 -20.51 -14.94 -2.01
CA GLU A 110 -21.07 -16.27 -1.72
C GLU A 110 -22.61 -16.26 -1.74
N HIS A 111 -23.23 -15.23 -1.17
CA HIS A 111 -24.69 -15.09 -1.21
C HIS A 111 -25.22 -14.86 -2.63
N ALA A 112 -24.57 -14.02 -3.43
CA ALA A 112 -24.94 -13.81 -4.83
C ALA A 112 -24.82 -15.10 -5.65
N ASP A 113 -23.78 -15.91 -5.43
CA ASP A 113 -23.60 -17.19 -6.11
C ASP A 113 -24.58 -18.26 -5.65
N LEU A 114 -24.97 -18.28 -4.36
CA LEU A 114 -26.07 -19.12 -3.88
C LEU A 114 -27.40 -18.76 -4.55
N LEU A 115 -27.73 -17.47 -4.66
CA LEU A 115 -28.95 -17.01 -5.35
C LEU A 115 -28.94 -17.38 -6.83
N ARG A 116 -27.81 -17.21 -7.53
CA ARG A 116 -27.65 -17.65 -8.94
C ARG A 116 -27.86 -19.15 -9.10
N ARG A 117 -27.25 -19.96 -8.22
CA ARG A 117 -27.40 -21.44 -8.25
C ARG A 117 -28.84 -21.86 -7.97
N TYR A 118 -29.53 -21.22 -7.02
CA TYR A 118 -30.92 -21.50 -6.71
C TYR A 118 -31.87 -21.08 -7.84
N ALA A 119 -31.69 -19.88 -8.41
CA ALA A 119 -32.47 -19.42 -9.56
C ALA A 119 -32.28 -20.32 -10.79
N ASN A 120 -31.04 -20.75 -11.08
CA ASN A 120 -30.77 -21.74 -12.12
C ASN A 120 -31.47 -23.07 -11.81
N ALA A 121 -31.38 -23.59 -10.58
CA ALA A 121 -32.05 -24.84 -10.21
C ALA A 121 -33.58 -24.77 -10.37
N GLU A 122 -34.21 -23.66 -10.01
CA GLU A 122 -35.66 -23.48 -10.15
C GLU A 122 -36.09 -23.27 -11.62
N THR A 123 -35.28 -22.57 -12.43
CA THR A 123 -35.54 -22.48 -13.88
C THR A 123 -35.36 -23.82 -14.60
N GLU A 124 -34.37 -24.62 -14.25
CA GLU A 124 -34.23 -25.99 -14.79
C GLU A 124 -35.40 -26.89 -14.33
N ARG A 125 -35.89 -26.72 -13.10
CA ARG A 125 -37.10 -27.41 -12.62
C ARG A 125 -38.34 -27.00 -13.42
N ALA A 126 -38.51 -25.71 -13.71
CA ALA A 126 -39.60 -25.21 -14.55
C ALA A 126 -39.52 -25.78 -15.98
N LYS A 127 -38.35 -25.70 -16.63
CA LYS A 127 -38.10 -26.30 -17.95
C LYS A 127 -38.40 -27.80 -17.98
N ALA A 128 -38.02 -28.54 -16.94
CA ALA A 128 -38.31 -29.98 -16.84
C ALA A 128 -39.82 -30.27 -16.74
N LEU A 129 -40.60 -29.40 -16.09
CA LEU A 129 -42.06 -29.50 -16.06
C LEU A 129 -42.70 -29.10 -17.39
N GLU A 130 -42.19 -28.06 -18.06
CA GLU A 130 -42.65 -27.63 -19.38
C GLU A 130 -42.35 -28.66 -20.47
N GLY A 131 -41.16 -29.25 -20.48
CA GLY A 131 -40.81 -30.35 -21.38
C GLY A 131 -41.71 -31.58 -21.18
N ARG A 132 -42.05 -31.92 -19.92
CA ARG A 132 -43.05 -32.97 -19.63
C ARG A 132 -44.44 -32.62 -20.14
N ARG A 133 -44.85 -31.35 -20.07
CA ARG A 133 -46.14 -30.87 -20.64
C ARG A 133 -46.14 -30.95 -22.17
N GLN A 134 -45.05 -30.53 -22.82
CA GLN A 134 -44.90 -30.60 -24.28
C GLN A 134 -44.97 -32.05 -24.76
N LEU A 135 -44.20 -32.97 -24.16
CA LEU A 135 -44.25 -34.40 -24.48
C LEU A 135 -45.64 -35.01 -24.25
N ALA A 136 -46.37 -34.57 -23.23
CA ALA A 136 -47.75 -35.02 -23.00
C ALA A 136 -48.74 -34.50 -24.04
N LEU A 137 -48.53 -33.28 -24.58
CA LEU A 137 -49.33 -32.72 -25.68
C LEU A 137 -49.01 -33.41 -27.01
N GLU A 138 -47.73 -33.63 -27.31
CA GLU A 138 -47.27 -34.35 -28.51
C GLU A 138 -47.76 -35.82 -28.53
N ALA A 139 -47.70 -36.51 -27.39
CA ALA A 139 -48.24 -37.87 -27.25
C ALA A 139 -49.78 -37.93 -27.31
N ALA A 140 -50.47 -36.80 -27.10
CA ALA A 140 -51.92 -36.68 -27.24
C ALA A 140 -52.35 -36.19 -28.64
N GLU A 141 -51.42 -35.71 -29.49
CA GLU A 141 -51.74 -35.35 -30.87
C GLU A 141 -52.02 -36.64 -31.68
N PRO A 142 -53.14 -36.75 -32.41
CA PRO A 142 -53.44 -37.93 -33.20
C PRO A 142 -52.36 -38.14 -34.27
N ALA A 143 -51.81 -39.35 -34.33
CA ALA A 143 -50.65 -39.70 -35.14
C ALA A 143 -50.77 -39.17 -36.59
N LYS A 144 -49.89 -38.24 -36.94
CA LYS A 144 -49.94 -37.53 -38.22
C LYS A 144 -49.70 -38.50 -39.36
N ALA A 145 -50.74 -38.78 -40.14
CA ALA A 145 -50.67 -39.68 -41.28
C ALA A 145 -49.57 -39.19 -42.25
N LEU A 146 -48.52 -40.00 -42.41
CA LEU A 146 -47.46 -39.72 -43.38
C LEU A 146 -48.09 -39.57 -44.77
N PRO A 147 -47.78 -38.50 -45.54
CA PRO A 147 -48.36 -38.28 -46.86
C PRO A 147 -47.76 -39.26 -47.88
N SER A 148 -48.21 -40.52 -47.86
CA SER A 148 -47.63 -41.63 -48.64
C SER A 148 -47.86 -41.55 -50.16
N ARG A 149 -48.40 -40.43 -50.68
CA ARG A 149 -49.06 -40.43 -52.00
C ARG A 149 -48.96 -39.17 -52.87
N ALA A 150 -48.42 -38.04 -52.38
CA ALA A 150 -48.46 -36.78 -53.13
C ALA A 150 -47.17 -36.42 -53.89
N THR A 151 -45.99 -36.79 -53.36
CA THR A 151 -44.68 -36.36 -53.91
C THR A 151 -43.62 -37.46 -53.91
N ASP A 152 -43.99 -38.72 -53.69
CA ASP A 152 -43.03 -39.82 -53.73
C ASP A 152 -42.75 -40.22 -55.19
N HIS A 153 -41.84 -39.50 -55.82
CA HIS A 153 -41.39 -39.73 -57.20
C HIS A 153 -40.49 -40.98 -57.31
N ARG A 154 -40.76 -42.04 -56.56
CA ARG A 154 -40.10 -43.34 -56.70
C ARG A 154 -40.76 -44.16 -57.81
N THR A 155 -39.98 -45.04 -58.43
CA THR A 155 -40.51 -46.07 -59.33
C THR A 155 -41.30 -47.11 -58.53
N SER A 156 -42.07 -47.95 -59.20
CA SER A 156 -42.80 -49.07 -58.57
C SER A 156 -41.90 -50.08 -57.83
N GLY A 157 -40.59 -50.06 -58.07
CA GLY A 157 -39.59 -50.83 -57.32
C GLY A 157 -38.93 -50.07 -56.16
N GLY A 158 -39.45 -48.90 -55.77
CA GLY A 158 -38.92 -48.07 -54.68
C GLY A 158 -37.64 -47.27 -55.00
N ALA A 159 -37.06 -47.43 -56.20
CA ALA A 159 -35.90 -46.67 -56.63
C ALA A 159 -36.27 -45.20 -56.93
N PRO A 160 -35.39 -44.20 -56.69
CA PRO A 160 -35.68 -42.81 -57.07
C PRO A 160 -35.84 -42.68 -58.58
N SER A 161 -36.87 -41.98 -59.06
CA SER A 161 -37.01 -41.70 -60.50
C SER A 161 -36.05 -40.60 -60.96
N GLN A 162 -35.89 -40.47 -62.28
CA GLN A 162 -35.12 -39.40 -62.90
C GLN A 162 -35.58 -37.99 -62.45
N LEU A 163 -36.90 -37.81 -62.25
CA LEU A 163 -37.46 -36.53 -61.78
C LEU A 163 -37.02 -36.22 -60.34
N THR A 164 -36.87 -37.24 -59.48
CA THR A 164 -36.30 -37.09 -58.13
C THR A 164 -34.84 -36.61 -58.19
N TYR A 165 -34.03 -37.15 -59.09
CA TYR A 165 -32.63 -36.73 -59.26
C TYR A 165 -32.53 -35.29 -59.79
N LEU A 166 -33.40 -34.89 -60.73
CA LEU A 166 -33.47 -33.50 -61.21
C LEU A 166 -33.89 -32.53 -60.09
N GLN A 167 -34.92 -32.88 -59.31
CA GLN A 167 -35.37 -32.06 -58.19
C GLN A 167 -34.30 -31.95 -57.09
N ALA A 168 -33.57 -33.02 -56.81
CA ALA A 168 -32.44 -33.02 -55.87
C ALA A 168 -31.28 -32.13 -56.38
N TYR A 169 -30.98 -32.18 -57.69
CA TYR A 169 -29.96 -31.31 -58.30
C TYR A 169 -30.35 -29.83 -58.21
N GLU A 170 -31.62 -29.50 -58.49
CA GLU A 170 -32.14 -28.14 -58.28
C GLU A 170 -32.05 -27.69 -56.82
N ALA A 171 -32.37 -28.58 -55.87
CA ALA A 171 -32.29 -28.30 -54.44
C ALA A 171 -30.85 -28.02 -54.00
N LEU A 172 -29.87 -28.81 -54.46
CA LEU A 172 -28.44 -28.56 -54.24
C LEU A 172 -28.00 -27.22 -54.85
N GLY A 173 -28.46 -26.89 -56.06
CA GLY A 173 -28.20 -25.59 -56.68
C GLY A 173 -28.88 -24.41 -55.95
N LYS A 174 -30.03 -24.62 -55.30
CA LYS A 174 -30.67 -23.62 -54.42
C LYS A 174 -29.89 -23.47 -53.11
N LEU A 175 -29.38 -24.57 -52.54
CA LEU A 175 -28.58 -24.60 -51.31
C LEU A 175 -27.24 -23.87 -51.49
N SER A 176 -26.50 -24.12 -52.57
CA SER A 176 -25.21 -23.43 -52.82
C SER A 176 -25.37 -21.92 -52.95
N ARG A 177 -26.41 -21.46 -53.68
CA ARG A 177 -26.76 -20.03 -53.80
C ARG A 177 -27.16 -19.41 -52.46
N ASN A 178 -27.85 -20.14 -51.58
CA ASN A 178 -28.17 -19.67 -50.24
C ASN A 178 -26.94 -19.64 -49.32
N GLY A 179 -26.00 -20.58 -49.47
CA GLY A 179 -24.71 -20.56 -48.76
C GLY A 179 -23.91 -19.29 -49.10
N ALA A 180 -23.75 -18.99 -50.40
CA ALA A 180 -23.06 -17.79 -50.86
C ALA A 180 -23.70 -16.49 -50.31
N ARG A 181 -25.04 -16.40 -50.31
CA ARG A 181 -25.78 -15.27 -49.69
C ARG A 181 -25.54 -15.16 -48.18
N GLN A 182 -25.48 -16.29 -47.47
CA GLN A 182 -25.23 -16.28 -46.03
C GLN A 182 -23.80 -15.85 -45.70
N GLU A 183 -22.83 -16.21 -46.54
CA GLU A 183 -21.43 -15.75 -46.42
C GLU A 183 -21.29 -14.26 -46.74
N GLU A 184 -21.97 -13.77 -47.79
CA GLU A 184 -22.02 -12.34 -48.10
C GLU A 184 -22.62 -11.54 -46.94
N ASN A 185 -23.76 -11.98 -46.38
CA ASN A 185 -24.37 -11.34 -45.21
C ASN A 185 -23.41 -11.35 -44.00
N ARG A 186 -22.75 -12.49 -43.70
CA ARG A 186 -21.75 -12.58 -42.61
C ARG A 186 -20.55 -11.65 -42.84
N GLN A 187 -20.11 -11.46 -44.09
CA GLN A 187 -19.04 -10.51 -44.41
C GLN A 187 -19.51 -9.05 -44.29
N GLN A 188 -20.74 -8.73 -44.67
CA GLN A 188 -21.33 -7.40 -44.48
C GLN A 188 -21.47 -7.08 -42.98
N GLU A 189 -22.02 -8.01 -42.18
CA GLU A 189 -22.12 -7.88 -40.72
C GLU A 189 -20.74 -7.69 -40.06
N ASN A 190 -19.71 -8.45 -40.46
CA ASN A 190 -18.34 -8.25 -39.95
C ASN A 190 -17.78 -6.87 -40.32
N ARG A 191 -17.93 -6.43 -41.58
CA ARG A 191 -17.50 -5.08 -42.01
C ARG A 191 -18.24 -3.95 -41.30
N GLU A 192 -19.52 -4.16 -40.96
CA GLU A 192 -20.28 -3.20 -40.13
C GLU A 192 -19.79 -3.21 -38.68
N GLN A 193 -19.45 -4.37 -38.11
CA GLN A 193 -18.85 -4.45 -36.78
C GLN A 193 -17.46 -3.81 -36.73
N GLU A 194 -16.63 -3.98 -37.75
CA GLU A 194 -15.32 -3.32 -37.89
C GLU A 194 -15.49 -1.79 -37.96
N ARG A 195 -16.34 -1.28 -38.86
CA ARG A 195 -16.68 0.15 -38.92
C ARG A 195 -17.28 0.72 -37.63
N ARG A 196 -17.98 -0.11 -36.82
CA ARG A 196 -18.48 0.28 -35.49
C ARG A 196 -17.39 0.26 -34.40
N ARG A 197 -16.26 -0.43 -34.63
CA ARG A 197 -15.09 -0.46 -33.73
C ARG A 197 -14.08 0.66 -34.03
N GLU A 198 -13.94 1.05 -35.30
CA GLU A 198 -12.95 2.06 -35.73
C GLU A 198 -13.13 3.53 -35.28
N PRO A 199 -14.30 4.07 -34.84
CA PRO A 199 -14.41 5.48 -34.48
C PRO A 199 -13.88 5.79 -33.06
N ARG A 200 -12.86 5.07 -32.58
CA ARG A 200 -12.23 5.30 -31.26
C ARG A 200 -10.73 5.56 -31.28
N GLU A 201 -10.04 5.38 -32.40
CA GLU A 201 -8.59 5.66 -32.52
C GLU A 201 -8.27 6.99 -33.23
N ALA A 202 -9.21 7.57 -33.96
CA ALA A 202 -9.07 8.88 -34.62
C ALA A 202 -9.45 10.09 -33.72
N GLY A 203 -9.25 9.99 -32.41
CA GLY A 203 -9.67 11.00 -31.42
C GLY A 203 -8.61 11.33 -30.36
N ALA A 204 -7.36 10.92 -30.56
CA ALA A 204 -6.28 11.02 -29.57
C ALA A 204 -5.01 11.69 -30.11
N ALA A 205 -5.15 12.77 -30.91
CA ALA A 205 -4.02 13.54 -31.40
C ALA A 205 -4.40 14.99 -31.81
N GLU A 206 -4.57 15.91 -30.85
CA GLU A 206 -4.13 17.31 -31.01
C GLU A 206 -4.18 18.16 -29.72
N SER A 207 -3.00 18.52 -29.20
CA SER A 207 -2.72 19.79 -28.50
C SER A 207 -1.23 19.86 -28.15
N PRO A 208 -0.42 20.67 -28.86
CA PRO A 208 0.97 20.93 -28.51
C PRO A 208 1.12 22.24 -27.70
N GLY A 209 1.98 22.24 -26.67
CA GLY A 209 2.44 23.50 -26.04
C GLY A 209 2.86 23.41 -24.57
N THR A 210 4.16 23.21 -24.34
CA THR A 210 5.03 23.86 -23.31
C THR A 210 4.38 24.55 -22.10
N ALA A 211 4.79 24.35 -20.84
CA ALA A 211 5.87 23.55 -20.21
C ALA A 211 5.53 23.39 -18.69
N ASP A 212 6.35 22.97 -17.70
CA ASP A 212 7.80 22.68 -17.57
C ASP A 212 8.03 21.75 -16.33
N ALA A 213 9.26 21.72 -15.79
CA ALA A 213 9.66 21.32 -14.42
C ALA A 213 9.83 19.82 -14.10
N ALA A 214 10.97 19.30 -14.57
CA ALA A 214 11.93 18.44 -13.84
C ALA A 214 11.57 16.96 -13.48
N PRO A 215 12.58 16.05 -13.33
CA PRO A 215 12.37 14.61 -13.45
C PRO A 215 12.55 13.78 -12.17
N ALA A 216 11.74 12.72 -12.00
CA ALA A 216 11.98 11.69 -10.97
C ALA A 216 11.53 10.27 -11.42
N ARG A 217 12.52 9.48 -11.86
CA ARG A 217 12.68 8.00 -11.92
C ARG A 217 11.45 7.05 -11.98
N PRO A 218 11.49 6.00 -12.84
CA PRO A 218 10.43 4.99 -12.93
C PRO A 218 10.43 3.99 -11.76
N ALA A 219 9.24 3.55 -11.35
CA ALA A 219 9.03 2.45 -10.41
C ALA A 219 9.09 1.08 -11.11
N PRO A 220 9.58 0.01 -10.44
CA PRO A 220 9.62 -1.33 -11.01
C PRO A 220 8.24 -2.01 -11.06
N PRO A 221 7.98 -2.92 -12.02
CA PRO A 221 6.71 -3.63 -12.13
C PRO A 221 6.55 -4.69 -11.02
N VAL A 222 5.32 -4.82 -10.52
CA VAL A 222 4.93 -5.82 -9.52
C VAL A 222 4.92 -7.22 -10.16
N ALA A 223 5.68 -8.15 -9.58
CA ALA A 223 5.70 -9.55 -10.01
C ALA A 223 4.42 -10.29 -9.57
N VAL A 224 3.79 -11.00 -10.51
CA VAL A 224 2.69 -11.93 -10.24
C VAL A 224 3.27 -13.31 -9.89
N PRO A 225 2.98 -13.90 -8.71
CA PRO A 225 3.38 -15.27 -8.41
C PRO A 225 2.46 -16.30 -9.12
N PRO A 226 3.00 -17.44 -9.60
CA PRO A 226 2.24 -18.42 -10.37
C PRO A 226 1.34 -19.31 -9.50
N GLN A 227 0.27 -19.81 -10.12
CA GLN A 227 -0.68 -20.76 -9.54
C GLN A 227 -0.18 -22.21 -9.80
N GLY A 228 -0.14 -23.08 -8.79
CA GLY A 228 0.37 -24.46 -8.96
C GLY A 228 0.03 -25.47 -7.85
N ALA A 229 -1.03 -26.25 -8.10
CA ALA A 229 -1.30 -27.66 -7.72
C ALA A 229 -1.25 -28.18 -6.23
N PRO A 230 -2.03 -29.24 -5.91
CA PRO A 230 -2.12 -29.91 -4.58
C PRO A 230 -1.12 -31.12 -4.48
N PRO A 231 -1.06 -31.99 -3.42
CA PRO A 231 -2.02 -32.21 -2.32
C PRO A 231 -1.45 -32.49 -0.89
N GLY A 232 -2.35 -32.73 0.07
CA GLY A 232 -2.18 -33.84 1.04
C GLY A 232 -1.80 -33.53 2.50
N ALA A 233 -2.60 -34.10 3.41
CA ALA A 233 -2.29 -34.50 4.79
C ALA A 233 -1.95 -33.45 5.88
N GLY A 234 -2.55 -33.64 7.06
CA GLY A 234 -1.91 -33.33 8.35
C GLY A 234 -1.84 -31.86 8.78
N ARG A 235 -2.98 -31.27 9.19
CA ARG A 235 -2.97 -30.15 10.13
C ARG A 235 -3.45 -30.60 11.50
N GLU A 236 -2.50 -31.05 12.32
CA GLU A 236 -2.67 -31.01 13.76
C GLU A 236 -2.77 -29.54 14.20
N SER A 237 -3.80 -29.22 14.96
CA SER A 237 -4.06 -27.86 15.44
C SER A 237 -3.30 -27.60 16.73
N THR A 238 -2.06 -27.14 16.61
CA THR A 238 -1.39 -26.47 17.74
C THR A 238 -2.06 -25.12 17.97
N GLU A 239 -2.97 -25.05 18.95
CA GLU A 239 -3.59 -23.78 19.35
C GLU A 239 -2.53 -22.84 19.97
N PRO A 240 -2.41 -21.58 19.53
CA PRO A 240 -1.72 -20.57 20.33
C PRO A 240 -2.59 -20.24 21.55
N ALA A 241 -2.15 -20.68 22.73
CA ALA A 241 -2.80 -20.40 24.00
C ALA A 241 -2.75 -18.89 24.32
N GLY A 242 -3.81 -18.16 23.96
CA GLY A 242 -3.91 -16.70 24.19
C GLY A 242 -4.76 -15.97 23.16
N GLY A 243 -6.01 -16.39 22.95
CA GLY A 243 -6.93 -15.77 21.98
C GLY A 243 -8.27 -15.37 22.60
N PHE A 244 -8.67 -14.12 22.41
CA PHE A 244 -10.05 -13.68 22.64
C PHE A 244 -10.93 -14.08 21.45
N ASP A 245 -12.16 -14.53 21.72
CA ASP A 245 -13.11 -14.95 20.70
C ASP A 245 -13.75 -13.75 19.96
N PHE A 246 -14.55 -14.01 18.92
CA PHE A 246 -15.22 -12.98 18.09
C PHE A 246 -15.99 -11.90 18.88
N PHE A 247 -16.49 -12.24 20.09
CA PHE A 247 -17.19 -11.34 21.01
C PHE A 247 -16.29 -10.72 22.11
N GLY A 248 -14.96 -10.76 21.96
CA GLY A 248 -14.02 -10.14 22.92
C GLY A 248 -13.92 -10.86 24.27
N LYS A 249 -14.37 -12.12 24.37
CA LYS A 249 -14.25 -12.93 25.59
C LYS A 249 -12.98 -13.79 25.53
N PRO A 250 -12.19 -13.90 26.60
CA PRO A 250 -11.01 -14.77 26.60
C PRO A 250 -11.46 -16.22 26.43
N ARG A 251 -10.89 -16.95 25.46
CA ARG A 251 -11.19 -18.38 25.29
C ARG A 251 -10.56 -19.12 26.48
N THR A 252 -11.40 -19.52 27.43
CA THR A 252 -10.97 -20.28 28.60
C THR A 252 -10.49 -21.67 28.15
N ALA A 253 -9.18 -21.90 28.22
CA ALA A 253 -8.61 -23.23 27.99
C ALA A 253 -9.26 -24.22 28.97
N LYS A 254 -9.93 -25.25 28.43
CA LYS A 254 -10.47 -26.35 29.22
C LYS A 254 -9.31 -27.29 29.53
N ARG A 255 -9.04 -27.51 30.82
CA ARG A 255 -8.17 -28.60 31.28
C ARG A 255 -8.82 -29.96 31.02
#